data_AF-A0A5S9M5Q9-F1
#
_entry.id   AF-A0A5S9M5Q9-F1
#
_cell.length_a   1.000
_cell.length_b   1.000
_cell.length_c   1.000
_cell.angle_alpha   90.00
_cell.angle_beta   90.00
_cell.angle_gamma   90.00
#
_symmetry.space_group_name_H-M   'P 1'
#
loop_
_entity.id
_entity.type
_entity.pdbx_description
1 polymer ?
#
loop_
_entity_poly.entity_id
_entity_poly.type
_entity_poly.pdbx_seq_one_letter_code
_entity_poly.pdbx_strand_id
1 'polypeptide(L)'
;MTHKKKKEALMSLKKERRVDGLIFCSNALSERHILKWQESGPIIFCHPALHDQCSTVSIAHDQAFKEGLYHLAACGHQRIAIVLARTEGANSESRLQAYQDMMQSLGQTIDEEWIIEGKLSLLDGKQLFAEWQEMKNRPTALFITNDEVSAGFFY
;
A
#
# COMPACT_ATOMS: atom_id res chain seq x y z
N MET A 1 16.15 11.29 -5.08
CA MET A 1 16.77 11.07 -6.41
C MET A 1 15.68 11.24 -7.48
N THR A 2 15.81 12.17 -8.42
CA THR A 2 14.76 12.47 -9.41
C THR A 2 14.58 11.34 -10.45
N HIS A 3 13.37 11.20 -11.02
CA HIS A 3 13.07 10.19 -12.07
C HIS A 3 14.08 10.19 -13.22
N LYS A 4 14.59 11.37 -13.58
CA LYS A 4 15.60 11.57 -14.62
C LYS A 4 16.93 10.86 -14.29
N LYS A 5 17.44 11.01 -13.06
CA LYS A 5 18.70 10.38 -12.62
C LYS A 5 18.60 8.85 -12.58
N LYS A 6 17.45 8.30 -12.17
CA LYS A 6 17.20 6.84 -12.20
C LYS A 6 17.23 6.29 -13.63
N LYS A 7 16.62 7.01 -14.58
CA LYS A 7 16.62 6.64 -16.00
C LYS A 7 18.02 6.72 -16.63
N GLU A 8 18.80 7.74 -16.29
CA GLU A 8 20.18 7.90 -16.77
C GLU A 8 21.10 6.80 -16.25
N ALA A 9 21.02 6.46 -14.97
CA ALA A 9 21.78 5.36 -14.37
C ALA A 9 21.40 4.00 -15.00
N LEU A 10 20.11 3.79 -15.30
CA LEU A 10 19.67 2.60 -16.01
C LEU A 10 20.26 2.55 -17.43
N MET A 11 20.30 3.68 -18.15
CA MET A 11 20.84 3.79 -19.51
C MET A 11 22.35 3.54 -19.57
N SER A 12 23.11 3.95 -18.55
CA SER A 12 24.54 3.64 -18.47
C SER A 12 24.77 2.15 -18.27
N LEU A 13 24.00 1.49 -17.39
CA LEU A 13 24.11 0.04 -17.16
C LEU A 13 23.88 -0.79 -18.44
N LYS A 14 22.94 -0.37 -19.29
CA LYS A 14 22.70 -0.99 -20.61
C LYS A 14 23.83 -0.77 -21.61
N LYS A 15 24.32 0.47 -21.73
CA LYS A 15 25.40 0.79 -22.69
C LYS A 15 26.69 0.05 -22.37
N GLU A 16 26.96 -0.14 -21.08
CA GLU A 16 28.20 -0.74 -20.61
C GLU A 16 28.12 -2.26 -20.44
N ARG A 17 26.97 -2.90 -20.75
CA ARG A 17 26.72 -4.35 -20.54
C ARG A 17 27.18 -4.85 -19.16
N ARG A 18 26.98 -4.04 -18.11
CA ARG A 18 27.44 -4.35 -16.75
C ARG A 18 26.52 -5.28 -15.97
N VAL A 19 25.35 -5.60 -16.51
CA VAL A 19 24.33 -6.44 -15.86
C VAL A 19 23.69 -7.36 -16.88
N ASP A 20 23.39 -8.59 -16.46
CA ASP A 20 22.73 -9.61 -17.28
C ASP A 20 21.20 -9.57 -17.18
N GLY A 21 20.64 -8.76 -16.27
CA GLY A 21 19.20 -8.65 -16.05
C GLY A 21 18.83 -7.54 -15.07
N LEU A 22 17.52 -7.25 -14.96
CA LEU A 22 17.00 -6.17 -14.14
C LEU A 22 15.81 -6.63 -13.28
N ILE A 23 15.80 -6.18 -12.02
CA ILE A 23 14.67 -6.35 -11.11
C ILE A 23 14.09 -4.97 -10.79
N PHE A 24 12.79 -4.78 -11.05
CA PHE A 24 12.10 -3.52 -10.83
C PHE A 24 11.14 -3.62 -9.65
N CYS A 25 11.49 -2.95 -8.54
CA CYS A 25 10.67 -2.89 -7.33
C CYS A 25 9.85 -1.61 -7.20
N SER A 26 9.71 -0.82 -8.26
CA SER A 26 9.08 0.50 -8.19
C SER A 26 8.36 0.85 -9.47
N ASN A 27 7.19 1.46 -9.34
CA ASN A 27 6.36 1.93 -10.45
C ASN A 27 6.76 3.33 -10.93
N ALA A 28 7.98 3.78 -10.57
CA ALA A 28 8.49 5.11 -10.91
C ALA A 28 8.73 5.31 -12.41
N LEU A 29 8.90 4.22 -13.17
CA LEU A 29 8.94 4.24 -14.62
C LEU A 29 7.74 3.45 -15.11
N SER A 30 7.07 3.94 -16.15
CA SER A 30 6.00 3.16 -16.76
C SER A 30 6.56 1.86 -17.35
N GLU A 31 5.78 0.78 -17.27
CA GLU A 31 6.17 -0.52 -17.81
C GLU A 31 6.58 -0.43 -19.29
N ARG A 32 5.87 0.38 -20.10
CA ARG A 32 6.25 0.62 -21.50
C ARG A 32 7.69 1.14 -21.66
N HIS A 33 8.19 1.94 -20.72
CA HIS A 33 9.58 2.38 -20.74
C HIS A 33 10.55 1.28 -20.33
N ILE A 34 10.13 0.38 -19.44
CA ILE A 34 10.92 -0.75 -18.93
C ILE A 34 10.94 -1.93 -19.92
N LEU A 35 9.90 -2.12 -20.72
CA LEU A 35 9.86 -3.18 -21.74
C LEU A 35 10.84 -2.92 -22.91
N LYS A 36 11.25 -1.65 -23.13
CA LYS A 36 12.33 -1.31 -24.10
C LYS A 36 13.69 -1.95 -23.76
N TRP A 37 13.78 -2.61 -22.61
CA TRP A 37 15.00 -3.23 -22.10
C TRP A 37 14.96 -4.75 -22.22
N GLN A 38 13.83 -5.33 -22.62
CA GLN A 38 13.66 -6.78 -22.73
C GLN A 38 14.62 -7.41 -23.75
N GLU A 39 14.99 -6.67 -24.80
CA GLU A 39 16.02 -7.09 -25.77
C GLU A 39 17.45 -7.10 -25.19
N SER A 40 17.67 -6.41 -24.07
CA SER A 40 18.99 -6.26 -23.44
C SER A 40 19.24 -7.27 -22.32
N GLY A 41 18.22 -8.03 -21.93
CA GLY A 41 18.29 -9.06 -20.88
C GLY A 41 16.94 -9.28 -20.19
N PRO A 42 16.81 -10.35 -19.38
CA PRO A 42 15.63 -10.63 -18.58
C PRO A 42 15.24 -9.49 -17.63
N ILE A 43 13.93 -9.32 -17.48
CA ILE A 43 13.32 -8.34 -16.57
C ILE A 43 12.34 -9.06 -15.66
N ILE A 44 12.44 -8.76 -14.36
CA ILE A 44 11.50 -9.22 -13.34
C ILE A 44 10.87 -7.99 -12.67
N PHE A 45 9.55 -7.99 -12.53
CA PHE A 45 8.82 -6.97 -11.77
C PHE A 45 8.48 -7.48 -10.36
N CYS A 46 8.73 -6.66 -9.34
CA CYS A 46 8.27 -6.91 -7.98
C CYS A 46 6.94 -6.21 -7.67
N HIS A 47 6.04 -6.21 -8.65
CA HIS A 47 4.67 -5.72 -8.57
C HIS A 47 3.85 -6.47 -9.64
N PRO A 48 2.50 -6.50 -9.54
CA PRO A 48 1.68 -7.02 -10.62
C PRO A 48 2.04 -6.26 -11.91
N ALA A 49 2.48 -6.98 -12.95
CA ALA A 49 2.76 -6.37 -14.25
C ALA A 49 1.52 -6.47 -15.13
N LEU A 50 1.34 -5.48 -16.01
CA LEU A 50 0.23 -5.45 -16.95
C LEU A 50 0.48 -6.29 -18.21
N HIS A 51 1.66 -6.90 -18.36
CA HIS A 51 2.08 -7.62 -19.56
C HIS A 51 2.53 -9.05 -19.27
N ASP A 52 1.99 -10.00 -20.04
CA ASP A 52 2.29 -11.44 -19.95
C ASP A 52 3.74 -11.82 -20.34
N GLN A 53 4.51 -10.89 -20.90
CA GLN A 53 5.85 -11.15 -21.43
C GLN A 53 6.97 -11.04 -20.39
N CYS A 54 6.65 -10.62 -19.16
CA CYS A 54 7.65 -10.45 -18.10
C CYS A 54 7.30 -11.29 -16.88
N SER A 55 8.34 -11.83 -16.25
CA SER A 55 8.19 -12.52 -14.97
C SER A 55 7.84 -11.50 -13.88
N THR A 56 6.90 -11.86 -13.01
CA THR A 56 6.49 -11.03 -11.90
C THR A 56 6.56 -11.80 -10.60
N VAL A 57 6.88 -11.10 -9.53
CA VAL A 57 6.77 -11.58 -8.16
C VAL A 57 6.04 -10.51 -7.38
N SER A 58 4.85 -10.81 -6.89
CA SER A 58 4.06 -9.82 -6.16
C SER A 58 3.28 -10.46 -5.03
N ILE A 59 3.07 -9.69 -3.97
CA ILE A 59 2.14 -10.05 -2.92
C ILE A 59 0.74 -9.75 -3.41
N ALA A 60 -0.21 -10.65 -3.12
CA ALA A 60 -1.63 -10.40 -3.32
C ALA A 60 -2.14 -9.38 -2.28
N HIS A 61 -1.73 -8.12 -2.42
CA HIS A 61 -1.98 -7.07 -1.42
C HIS A 61 -3.47 -6.87 -1.10
N ASP A 62 -4.34 -6.93 -2.12
CA ASP A 62 -5.78 -6.79 -1.92
C ASP A 62 -6.35 -7.93 -1.08
N GLN A 63 -5.88 -9.16 -1.31
CA GLN A 63 -6.29 -10.33 -0.55
C GLN A 63 -5.77 -10.24 0.89
N ALA A 64 -4.49 -9.93 1.09
CA ALA A 64 -3.91 -9.77 2.43
C ALA A 64 -4.59 -8.65 3.23
N PHE A 65 -4.94 -7.54 2.58
CA PHE A 65 -5.68 -6.44 3.20
C PHE A 65 -7.06 -6.89 3.68
N LYS A 66 -7.82 -7.59 2.82
CA LYS A 66 -9.13 -8.14 3.17
C LYS A 66 -9.04 -9.15 4.30
N GLU A 67 -8.07 -10.05 4.27
CA GLU A 67 -7.85 -11.04 5.34
C GLU A 67 -7.60 -10.38 6.69
N GLY A 68 -6.79 -9.31 6.73
CA GLY A 68 -6.56 -8.54 7.95
C GLY A 68 -7.83 -7.87 8.49
N LEU A 69 -8.66 -7.29 7.62
CA LEU A 69 -9.95 -6.72 8.02
C LEU A 69 -10.93 -7.80 8.51
N TYR A 70 -11.03 -8.93 7.78
CA TYR A 70 -11.88 -10.06 8.18
C TYR A 70 -11.46 -10.62 9.54
N HIS A 71 -10.16 -10.62 9.84
CA HIS A 71 -9.68 -11.06 11.14
C HIS A 71 -10.24 -10.19 12.29
N LEU A 72 -10.22 -8.87 12.15
CA LEU A 72 -10.80 -7.96 13.15
C LEU A 72 -12.30 -8.22 13.33
N ALA A 73 -13.04 -8.40 12.24
CA ALA A 73 -14.45 -8.73 12.27
C ALA A 73 -14.71 -10.09 12.94
N ALA A 74 -13.91 -11.11 12.63
CA ALA A 74 -13.99 -12.44 13.23
C ALA A 74 -13.68 -12.43 14.74
N CYS A 75 -12.85 -11.49 15.20
CA CYS A 75 -12.64 -11.23 16.64
C CYS A 75 -13.84 -10.53 17.32
N GLY A 76 -14.90 -10.21 16.57
CA GLY A 76 -16.13 -9.59 17.09
C GLY A 76 -16.13 -8.06 17.02
N HIS A 77 -15.13 -7.42 16.41
CA HIS A 77 -15.13 -5.98 16.23
C HIS A 77 -16.13 -5.57 15.17
N GLN A 78 -17.06 -4.69 15.54
CA GLN A 78 -18.05 -4.10 14.61
C GLN A 78 -17.79 -2.62 14.35
N ARG A 79 -17.08 -1.94 15.26
CA ARG A 79 -16.64 -0.56 15.08
C ARG A 79 -15.15 -0.58 14.78
N ILE A 80 -14.81 -0.54 13.51
CA ILE A 80 -13.43 -0.63 13.02
C ILE A 80 -13.17 0.66 12.26
N ALA A 81 -12.06 1.34 12.54
CA ALA A 81 -11.58 2.44 11.72
C ALA A 81 -10.43 2.00 10.82
N ILE A 82 -10.24 2.67 9.69
CA ILE A 82 -9.12 2.46 8.77
C ILE A 82 -8.16 3.65 8.83
N VAL A 83 -6.86 3.37 8.85
CA VAL A 83 -5.82 4.41 8.82
C VAL A 83 -4.95 4.25 7.57
N LEU A 84 -4.98 5.27 6.73
CA LEU A 84 -4.31 5.34 5.44
C LEU A 84 -3.24 6.44 5.42
N ALA A 85 -2.23 6.26 4.58
CA ALA A 85 -1.29 7.32 4.25
C ALA A 85 -1.97 8.47 3.47
N ARG A 86 -2.91 8.11 2.59
CA ARG A 86 -3.72 8.97 1.73
C ARG A 86 -4.90 8.17 1.23
N THR A 87 -6.00 8.84 0.90
CA THR A 87 -7.17 8.22 0.27
C THR A 87 -7.08 8.15 -1.26
N GLU A 88 -6.26 8.99 -1.88
CA GLU A 88 -6.11 9.05 -3.34
C GLU A 88 -5.13 8.02 -3.92
N GLY A 89 -5.48 7.51 -5.11
CA GLY A 89 -4.67 6.63 -5.93
C GLY A 89 -5.13 5.18 -5.86
N ALA A 90 -4.86 4.43 -6.93
CA ALA A 90 -5.45 3.10 -7.17
C ALA A 90 -5.39 2.14 -5.96
N ASN A 91 -4.26 2.06 -5.26
CA ASN A 91 -4.13 1.18 -4.09
C ASN A 91 -4.93 1.68 -2.88
N SER A 92 -4.97 3.00 -2.67
CA SER A 92 -5.72 3.60 -1.55
C SER A 92 -7.23 3.50 -1.78
N GLU A 93 -7.67 3.76 -3.01
CA GLU A 93 -9.06 3.61 -3.43
C GLU A 93 -9.53 2.16 -3.31
N SER A 94 -8.73 1.19 -3.77
CA SER A 94 -9.02 -0.25 -3.60
C SER A 94 -9.18 -0.65 -2.13
N ARG A 95 -8.27 -0.17 -1.25
CA ARG A 95 -8.32 -0.44 0.19
C ARG A 95 -9.53 0.19 0.86
N LEU A 96 -9.86 1.44 0.49
CA LEU A 96 -11.02 2.14 1.02
C LEU A 96 -12.31 1.43 0.61
N GLN A 97 -12.42 1.01 -0.65
CA GLN A 97 -13.56 0.23 -1.13
C GLN A 97 -13.69 -1.10 -0.37
N ALA A 98 -12.60 -1.86 -0.22
CA ALA A 98 -12.61 -3.13 0.51
C ALA A 98 -13.03 -2.97 1.99
N TYR A 99 -12.62 -1.87 2.63
CA TYR A 99 -13.10 -1.51 3.97
C TYR A 99 -14.58 -1.15 4.00
N GLN A 100 -15.06 -0.36 3.03
CA GLN A 100 -16.46 0.01 2.93
C GLN A 100 -17.36 -1.22 2.72
N ASP A 101 -16.98 -2.11 1.81
CA ASP A 101 -17.67 -3.38 1.55
C ASP A 101 -17.76 -4.25 2.81
N MET A 102 -16.67 -4.30 3.59
CA MET A 102 -16.64 -5.01 4.87
C MET A 102 -17.65 -4.43 5.86
N MET A 103 -17.60 -3.12 6.10
CA MET A 103 -18.47 -2.46 7.07
C MET A 103 -19.94 -2.60 6.66
N GLN A 104 -20.24 -2.52 5.37
CA GLN A 104 -21.56 -2.80 4.83
C GLN A 104 -21.99 -4.26 5.10
N SER A 105 -21.10 -5.23 4.91
CA SER A 105 -21.40 -6.65 5.18
C SER A 105 -21.68 -6.94 6.66
N LEU A 106 -21.14 -6.11 7.57
CA LEU A 106 -21.41 -6.15 9.01
C LEU A 106 -22.69 -5.38 9.41
N GLY A 107 -23.38 -4.76 8.44
CA GLY A 107 -24.54 -3.91 8.68
C GLY A 107 -24.20 -2.61 9.42
N GLN A 108 -22.96 -2.15 9.35
CA GLN A 108 -22.47 -0.98 10.09
C GLN A 108 -22.47 0.26 9.19
N THR A 109 -22.91 1.38 9.74
CA THR A 109 -22.71 2.69 9.12
C THR A 109 -21.31 3.18 9.45
N ILE A 110 -20.57 3.63 8.44
CA ILE A 110 -19.23 4.16 8.61
C ILE A 110 -19.34 5.60 9.09
N ASP A 111 -18.75 5.90 10.24
CA ASP A 111 -18.54 7.28 10.69
C ASP A 111 -17.41 7.91 9.86
N GLU A 112 -17.56 9.16 9.44
CA GLU A 112 -16.52 9.87 8.68
C GLU A 112 -15.22 9.96 9.49
N GLU A 113 -15.34 10.05 10.82
CA GLU A 113 -14.19 10.05 11.75
C GLU A 113 -13.41 8.71 11.76
N TRP A 114 -13.96 7.64 11.17
CA TRP A 114 -13.31 6.31 11.12
C TRP A 114 -12.47 6.11 9.86
N ILE A 115 -12.44 7.06 8.94
CA ILE A 115 -11.52 7.07 7.79
C ILE A 115 -10.45 8.10 8.07
N ILE A 116 -9.30 7.63 8.57
CA ILE A 116 -8.20 8.49 9.00
C ILE A 116 -7.11 8.47 7.94
N GLU A 117 -6.67 9.65 7.49
CA GLU A 117 -5.61 9.77 6.49
C GLU A 117 -4.41 10.63 6.96
N GLY A 118 -3.35 10.66 6.16
CA GLY A 118 -2.19 11.53 6.39
C GLY A 118 -1.21 11.05 7.46
N LYS A 119 -1.35 9.81 7.96
CA LYS A 119 -0.45 9.24 8.98
C LYS A 119 0.64 8.40 8.29
N LEU A 120 1.91 8.74 8.50
CA LEU A 120 3.04 8.14 7.77
C LEU A 120 4.24 7.78 8.65
N SER A 121 4.30 8.29 9.88
CA SER A 121 5.46 8.18 10.75
C SER A 121 5.11 7.63 12.14
N LEU A 122 6.15 7.29 12.90
CA LEU A 122 6.03 6.89 14.30
C LEU A 122 5.40 7.97 15.19
N LEU A 123 5.71 9.25 14.93
CA LEU A 123 5.08 10.36 15.67
C LEU A 123 3.59 10.48 15.35
N ASP A 124 3.22 10.25 14.09
CA ASP A 124 1.81 10.24 13.68
C ASP A 124 1.02 9.14 14.39
N GLY A 125 1.65 7.98 14.61
CA GLY A 125 1.08 6.88 15.40
C GLY A 125 0.79 7.27 16.85
N LYS A 126 1.73 7.95 17.51
CA LYS A 126 1.54 8.44 18.89
C LYS A 126 0.41 9.47 18.98
N GLN A 127 0.37 10.39 18.02
CA GLN A 127 -0.71 11.37 17.94
C GLN A 127 -2.05 10.70 17.68
N LEU A 128 -2.09 9.71 16.78
CA LEU A 128 -3.28 8.92 16.47
C LEU A 128 -3.84 8.22 17.72
N PHE A 129 -2.98 7.71 18.61
CA PHE A 129 -3.43 7.10 19.86
C PHE A 129 -4.20 8.11 20.74
N ALA A 130 -3.64 9.32 20.92
CA ALA A 130 -4.31 10.38 21.67
C ALA A 130 -5.62 10.83 21.01
N GLU A 131 -5.62 11.03 19.68
CA GLU A 131 -6.83 11.36 18.91
C GLU A 131 -7.91 10.27 19.07
N TRP A 132 -7.52 8.99 18.96
CA TRP A 132 -8.42 7.86 19.12
C TRP A 132 -9.03 7.79 20.52
N GLN A 133 -8.25 8.10 21.58
CA GLN A 133 -8.76 8.08 22.96
C GLN A 133 -9.90 9.08 23.19
N GLU A 134 -9.81 10.25 22.55
CA GLU A 134 -10.76 11.37 22.69
C GLU A 134 -11.97 11.27 21.73
N MET A 135 -12.00 10.29 20.82
CA MET A 135 -13.13 10.11 19.90
C MET A 135 -14.42 9.84 20.65
N LYS A 136 -15.47 10.61 20.33
CA LYS A 136 -16.81 10.41 20.92
C LYS A 136 -17.41 9.07 20.49
N ASN A 137 -17.38 8.79 19.18
CA ASN A 137 -17.81 7.53 18.60
C ASN A 137 -16.62 6.58 18.40
N ARG A 138 -15.85 6.33 19.47
CA ARG A 138 -14.57 5.62 19.37
C ARG A 138 -14.71 4.21 18.78
N PRO A 139 -13.94 3.88 17.72
CA PRO A 139 -13.90 2.52 17.19
C PRO A 139 -13.22 1.58 18.18
N THR A 140 -13.61 0.31 18.16
CA THR A 140 -13.03 -0.74 19.02
C THR A 140 -11.75 -1.36 18.46
N ALA A 141 -11.46 -1.13 17.18
CA ALA A 141 -10.24 -1.55 16.51
C ALA A 141 -9.84 -0.53 15.43
N LEU A 142 -8.55 -0.43 15.14
CA LEU A 142 -8.02 0.32 14.00
C LEU A 142 -7.26 -0.63 13.08
N PHE A 143 -7.55 -0.56 11.79
CA PHE A 143 -6.77 -1.22 10.75
C PHE A 143 -5.77 -0.22 10.16
N ILE A 144 -4.54 -0.25 10.68
CA ILE A 144 -3.48 0.69 10.31
C ILE A 144 -2.64 0.10 9.18
N THR A 145 -2.53 0.81 8.05
CA THR A 145 -1.87 0.30 6.83
C THR A 145 -0.38 0.64 6.72
N ASN A 146 0.21 1.20 7.76
CA ASN A 146 1.61 1.59 7.83
C ASN A 146 2.23 1.08 9.14
N ASP A 147 3.36 0.38 9.02
CA ASP A 147 4.02 -0.27 10.16
C ASP A 147 4.63 0.72 11.15
N GLU A 148 5.17 1.85 10.68
CA GLU A 148 5.70 2.91 11.57
C GLU A 148 4.58 3.56 12.38
N VAL A 149 3.44 3.84 11.74
CA VAL A 149 2.26 4.38 12.42
C VAL A 149 1.73 3.35 13.43
N SER A 150 1.68 2.07 13.06
CA SER A 150 1.25 0.98 13.95
C SER A 150 2.15 0.85 15.16
N ALA A 151 3.47 0.90 14.96
CA ALA A 151 4.45 0.87 16.04
C ALA A 151 4.32 2.11 16.94
N GLY A 152 4.14 3.30 16.35
CA GLY A 152 3.91 4.54 17.09
C GLY A 152 2.61 4.56 17.88
N PHE A 153 1.56 3.91 17.39
CA PHE A 153 0.27 3.79 18.08
C PHE A 153 0.38 2.91 19.33
N PHE A 154 1.24 1.88 19.29
CA PHE A 154 1.45 0.97 20.42
C PHE A 154 2.36 1.56 21.52
N TYR A 155 3.26 2.48 21.16
CA TYR A 155 4.32 3.02 22.02
C TYR A 155 3.93 4.28 22.80
#